data_AF-A0A3Q2CFK0-F1
#
_entry.id   AF-A0A3Q2CFK0-F1
#
_cell.length_a   1.000
_cell.length_b   1.000
_cell.length_c   1.000
_cell.angle_alpha   90.00
_cell.angle_beta   90.00
_cell.angle_gamma   90.00
#
_symmetry.space_group_name_H-M   'P 1'
#
loop_
_entity.id
_entity.type
_entity.pdbx_description
1 polymer ?
#
loop_
_entity_poly.entity_id
_entity_poly.type
_entity_poly.pdbx_seq_one_letter_code
_entity_poly.pdbx_strand_id
1 'polypeptide(L)'
;MALEQLSDVVQRCEALPDDSYTSEDHDVFAIAGRTCIEEGNSPQVLSIVLDERNQNVVRSMGWNLLPPLIQVLLKKEEQHLPQCLAIFNHLLEVCEAPQAAAEGSNLSYGG
;
A
#
# COMPACT_ATOMS: atom_id res chain seq x y z
N MET A 1 4.73 -0.63 19.07
CA MET A 1 6.06 -0.43 18.45
C MET A 1 5.98 -0.40 16.94
N ALA A 2 5.57 -1.46 16.22
CA ALA A 2 5.52 -1.43 14.74
C ALA A 2 4.51 -0.42 14.19
N LEU A 3 3.33 -0.31 14.81
CA LEU A 3 2.30 0.64 14.39
C LEU A 3 2.73 2.10 14.55
N GLU A 4 3.45 2.41 15.64
CA GLU A 4 3.98 3.75 15.88
C GLU A 4 5.03 4.10 14.82
N GLN A 5 5.91 3.16 14.46
CA GLN A 5 6.88 3.37 13.38
C GLN A 5 6.20 3.58 12.03
N LEU A 6 5.14 2.83 11.74
CA LEU A 6 4.35 3.01 10.52
C LEU A 6 3.68 4.39 10.49
N SER A 7 3.09 4.80 11.61
CA SER A 7 2.47 6.13 11.73
C SER A 7 3.49 7.25 11.57
N ASP A 8 4.65 7.13 12.22
CA ASP A 8 5.72 8.14 12.17
C ASP A 8 6.28 8.30 10.76
N VAL A 9 6.57 7.20 10.06
CA VAL A 9 7.09 7.26 8.68
C VAL A 9 6.04 7.82 7.73
N VAL A 10 4.78 7.44 7.88
CA VAL A 10 3.70 7.96 7.03
C VAL A 10 3.47 9.46 7.25
N GLN A 11 3.48 9.93 8.49
CA GLN A 11 3.37 11.37 8.78
C GLN A 11 4.57 12.17 8.26
N ARG A 12 5.78 11.62 8.38
CA ARG A 12 6.98 12.21 7.79
C ARG A 12 6.88 12.30 6.27
N CYS A 13 6.45 11.22 5.64
CA CYS A 13 6.27 11.16 4.19
C CYS A 13 5.13 12.09 3.73
N GLU A 14 4.04 12.22 4.48
CA GLU A 14 2.96 13.16 4.17
C GLU A 14 3.41 14.62 4.18
N ALA A 15 4.34 14.98 5.07
CA ALA A 15 4.94 16.31 5.12
C ALA A 15 5.97 16.57 3.99
N LEU A 16 6.36 15.52 3.26
CA LEU A 16 7.34 15.61 2.17
C LEU A 16 6.64 15.63 0.81
N PRO A 17 7.15 16.41 -0.16
CA PRO A 17 6.65 16.34 -1.53
C PRO A 17 7.00 14.98 -2.16
N ASP A 18 6.10 14.48 -3.01
CA ASP A 18 6.29 13.24 -3.78
C ASP A 18 7.70 13.17 -4.39
N ASP A 19 8.34 12.00 -4.30
CA ASP A 19 9.74 11.69 -4.68
C ASP A 19 10.86 12.18 -3.75
N SER A 20 10.55 12.79 -2.61
CA SER A 20 11.58 13.12 -1.59
C SER A 20 11.86 11.98 -0.60
N TYR A 21 11.21 10.83 -0.79
CA TYR A 21 11.31 9.68 0.11
C TYR A 21 12.68 9.02 0.00
N THR A 22 13.31 8.76 1.13
CA THR A 22 14.59 8.04 1.15
C THR A 22 14.34 6.54 1.05
N SER A 23 15.31 5.77 0.56
CA SER A 23 15.22 4.30 0.57
C SER A 23 14.99 3.75 1.97
N GLU A 24 15.49 4.44 3.00
CA GLU A 24 15.25 4.10 4.40
C GLU A 24 13.78 4.25 4.78
N ASP A 25 13.09 5.30 4.31
CA ASP A 25 11.64 5.45 4.51
C ASP A 25 10.84 4.31 3.88
N HIS A 26 11.22 3.92 2.66
CA HIS A 26 10.61 2.79 1.97
C HIS A 26 10.79 1.48 2.73
N ASP A 27 12.00 1.22 3.23
CA ASP A 27 12.32 0.02 4.00
C ASP A 27 11.57 0.02 5.33
N VAL A 28 11.58 1.13 6.07
CA VAL A 28 10.87 1.27 7.35
C VAL A 28 9.37 1.09 7.16
N PHE A 29 8.76 1.71 6.15
CA PHE A 29 7.33 1.54 5.84
C PHE A 29 6.99 0.07 5.52
N ALA A 30 7.79 -0.58 4.68
CA ALA A 30 7.57 -1.98 4.30
C ALA A 30 7.73 -2.94 5.49
N ILE A 31 8.76 -2.74 6.31
CA ILE A 31 9.03 -3.55 7.50
C ILE A 31 7.95 -3.31 8.56
N ALA A 32 7.69 -2.06 8.92
CA ALA A 32 6.71 -1.71 9.94
C ALA A 32 5.31 -2.18 9.54
N GLY A 33 4.92 -2.01 8.27
CA GLY A 33 3.62 -2.46 7.79
C GLY A 33 3.51 -3.98 7.76
N ARG A 34 4.56 -4.71 7.35
CA ARG A 34 4.61 -6.17 7.48
C ARG A 34 4.45 -6.61 8.93
N THR A 35 5.23 -6.04 9.84
CA THR A 35 5.16 -6.39 11.27
C THR A 35 3.79 -6.05 11.84
N CYS A 36 3.16 -4.94 11.44
CA CYS A 36 1.79 -4.63 11.86
C CYS A 36 0.80 -5.69 11.39
N ILE A 37 0.91 -6.16 10.15
CA ILE A 37 0.05 -7.21 9.61
C ILE A 37 0.28 -8.54 10.35
N GLU A 38 1.54 -8.90 10.64
CA GLU A 38 1.89 -10.12 11.39
C GLU A 38 1.47 -10.07 12.86
N GLU A 39 1.49 -8.88 13.49
CA GLU A 39 1.04 -8.65 14.87
C GLU A 39 -0.49 -8.56 14.99
N GLY A 40 -1.23 -8.60 13.89
CA GLY A 40 -2.70 -8.47 13.90
C GLY A 40 -3.20 -7.02 14.00
N ASN A 41 -2.34 -6.04 13.77
CA ASN A 41 -2.68 -4.62 13.70
C ASN A 41 -3.27 -4.21 12.33
N SER A 42 -3.82 -5.16 11.58
CA SER A 42 -4.45 -4.96 10.27
C SER A 42 -5.51 -3.84 10.25
N PRO A 43 -6.37 -3.65 11.28
CA PRO A 43 -7.34 -2.56 11.29
C PRO A 43 -6.69 -1.17 11.36
N GLN A 44 -5.60 -1.00 12.11
CA GLN A 44 -4.94 0.30 12.16
C GLN A 44 -4.17 0.59 10.87
N VAL A 45 -3.52 -0.43 10.28
CA VAL A 45 -2.92 -0.32 8.94
C VAL A 45 -3.98 0.07 7.90
N LEU A 46 -5.17 -0.52 7.96
CA LEU A 46 -6.29 -0.15 7.09
C LEU A 46 -6.67 1.32 7.25
N SER A 47 -6.77 1.81 8.49
CA SER A 47 -7.09 3.22 8.73
C SER A 47 -6.04 4.16 8.15
N ILE A 48 -4.76 3.80 8.22
CA ILE A 48 -3.65 4.60 7.68
C ILE A 48 -3.69 4.58 6.14
N VAL A 49 -3.91 3.42 5.54
CA VAL A 49 -3.93 3.24 4.08
C VAL A 49 -5.16 3.89 3.43
N LEU A 50 -6.30 3.89 4.11
CA LEU A 50 -7.53 4.53 3.63
C LEU A 50 -7.52 6.06 3.79
N ASP A 51 -6.62 6.62 4.60
CA ASP A 51 -6.56 8.07 4.80
C ASP A 51 -6.14 8.77 3.49
N GLU A 52 -6.92 9.78 3.08
CA GLU A 52 -6.67 10.56 1.87
C GLU A 52 -5.31 11.27 1.91
N ARG A 53 -4.82 11.64 3.09
CA ARG A 53 -3.53 12.31 3.28
C ARG A 53 -2.36 11.38 2.96
N ASN A 54 -2.57 10.08 3.15
CA ASN A 54 -1.52 9.07 3.01
C ASN A 54 -1.52 8.45 1.61
N GLN A 55 -2.47 8.82 0.73
CA GLN A 55 -2.66 8.21 -0.59
C GLN A 55 -1.41 8.33 -1.46
N ASN A 56 -0.67 9.42 -1.35
CA ASN A 56 0.57 9.64 -2.09
C ASN A 56 1.66 8.63 -1.68
N VAL A 57 1.84 8.45 -0.37
CA VAL A 57 2.76 7.44 0.21
C VAL A 57 2.31 6.04 -0.17
N VAL A 58 1.02 5.76 -0.06
CA VAL A 58 0.41 4.47 -0.41
C VAL A 58 0.56 4.16 -1.88
N ARG A 59 0.40 5.15 -2.78
CA ARG A 59 0.59 4.97 -4.23
C ARG A 59 2.02 4.55 -4.55
N SER A 60 3.01 5.17 -3.91
CA SER A 60 4.43 4.90 -4.15
C SER A 60 4.94 3.64 -3.43
N MET A 61 4.51 3.40 -2.20
CA MET A 61 5.10 2.37 -1.30
C MET A 61 4.15 1.22 -0.97
N GLY A 62 2.86 1.37 -1.23
CA GLY A 62 1.82 0.42 -0.83
C GLY A 62 1.99 -0.96 -1.47
N TRP A 63 2.63 -1.04 -2.63
CA TRP A 63 2.93 -2.32 -3.28
C TRP A 63 3.83 -3.24 -2.43
N ASN A 64 4.66 -2.68 -1.56
CA ASN A 64 5.51 -3.46 -0.65
C ASN A 64 4.73 -4.15 0.48
N LEU A 65 3.50 -3.70 0.75
CA LEU A 65 2.60 -4.31 1.74
C LEU A 65 1.77 -5.46 1.14
N LEU A 66 1.77 -5.60 -0.18
CA LEU A 66 0.97 -6.58 -0.91
C LEU A 66 1.40 -8.04 -0.61
N PRO A 67 2.70 -8.39 -0.59
CA PRO A 67 3.15 -9.74 -0.24
C PRO A 67 2.74 -10.21 1.18
N PRO A 68 2.96 -9.43 2.27
CA PRO A 68 2.54 -9.86 3.60
C PRO A 68 1.01 -9.89 3.78
N LEU A 69 0.27 -9.00 3.11
CA LEU A 69 -1.20 -9.08 3.08
C LEU A 69 -1.68 -10.39 2.47
N ILE A 70 -1.13 -10.81 1.33
CA ILE A 70 -1.47 -12.09 0.70
C ILE A 70 -1.19 -13.26 1.65
N GLN A 71 -0.07 -13.24 2.38
CA GLN A 71 0.21 -14.31 3.35
C GLN A 71 -0.82 -14.40 4.47
N VAL A 72 -1.28 -13.27 5.02
CA VAL A 72 -2.34 -13.26 6.05
C VAL A 72 -3.69 -13.69 5.47
N LEU A 73 -4.02 -13.23 4.26
CA LEU A 73 -5.22 -13.68 3.54
C LEU A 73 -5.19 -15.20 3.29
N LEU A 74 -4.04 -15.76 2.92
CA LEU A 74 -3.84 -17.20 2.72
C LEU A 74 -3.92 -18.00 4.02
N LYS A 75 -3.47 -17.42 5.15
CA LYS A 75 -3.61 -18.04 6.48
C LYS A 75 -5.06 -18.12 6.97
N LYS A 76 -6.02 -17.51 6.26
CA LYS A 76 -7.47 -17.51 6.58
C LYS A 76 -7.74 -17.11 8.04
N GLU A 77 -7.08 -16.07 8.53
CA GLU A 77 -7.47 -15.45 9.79
C GLU A 77 -8.79 -14.70 9.61
N GLU A 78 -9.91 -15.39 9.86
CA GLU A 78 -11.28 -14.88 9.63
C GLU A 78 -11.57 -13.55 10.33
N GLN A 79 -10.88 -13.25 11.44
CA GLN A 79 -11.10 -12.03 12.22
C GLN A 79 -10.55 -10.76 11.53
N HIS A 80 -9.49 -10.89 10.73
CA HIS A 80 -8.81 -9.76 10.07
C HIS A 80 -8.95 -9.79 8.54
N LEU A 81 -9.56 -10.86 8.01
CA LEU A 81 -9.77 -11.10 6.58
C LEU A 81 -10.48 -9.94 5.86
N PRO A 82 -11.63 -9.41 6.34
CA PRO A 82 -12.31 -8.33 5.62
C PRO A 82 -11.50 -7.03 5.61
N GLN A 83 -10.74 -6.74 6.67
CA GLN A 83 -9.86 -5.57 6.73
C GLN A 83 -8.67 -5.75 5.78
N CYS A 84 -8.01 -6.91 5.79
CA CYS A 84 -6.90 -7.20 4.87
C CYS A 84 -7.35 -7.16 3.40
N LEU A 85 -8.57 -7.65 3.08
CA LEU A 85 -9.16 -7.55 1.74
C LEU A 85 -9.43 -6.10 1.34
N ALA A 86 -9.93 -5.28 2.27
CA ALA A 86 -10.15 -3.85 2.01
C ALA A 86 -8.82 -3.13 1.73
N ILE A 87 -7.76 -3.39 2.50
CA ILE A 87 -6.42 -2.85 2.23
C ILE A 87 -5.97 -3.29 0.84
N PHE A 88 -6.10 -4.57 0.53
CA PHE A 88 -5.65 -5.14 -0.74
C PHE A 88 -6.36 -4.50 -1.95
N ASN A 89 -7.69 -4.39 -1.92
CA ASN A 89 -8.44 -3.75 -3.00
C ASN A 89 -8.09 -2.26 -3.12
N HIS A 90 -7.98 -1.56 -2.00
CA HIS A 90 -7.62 -0.14 -2.00
C HIS A 90 -6.21 0.09 -2.57
N LEU A 91 -5.25 -0.75 -2.19
CA LEU A 91 -3.90 -0.73 -2.77
C LEU A 91 -3.94 -0.95 -4.28
N LEU A 92 -4.77 -1.86 -4.79
CA LEU A 92 -4.91 -2.08 -6.23
C LEU A 92 -5.58 -0.91 -6.96
N GLU A 93 -6.48 -0.17 -6.31
CA GLU A 93 -7.11 1.02 -6.89
C GLU A 93 -6.18 2.24 -6.87
N VAL A 94 -5.37 2.38 -5.82
CA VAL A 94 -4.56 3.59 -5.56
C VAL A 94 -3.14 3.48 -6.08
N CYS A 95 -2.53 2.30 -6.01
CA CYS A 95 -1.29 2.04 -6.74
C CYS A 95 -1.68 1.96 -8.21
N GLU A 96 -1.57 3.08 -8.91
CA GLU A 96 -1.68 3.12 -10.36
C GLU A 96 -0.76 2.03 -10.92
N ALA A 97 -1.35 0.97 -11.47
CA ALA A 97 -0.63 0.07 -12.35
C ALA A 97 0.10 0.96 -13.37
N PRO A 98 1.42 0.78 -13.58
CA PRO A 98 2.14 1.59 -14.55
C PRO A 98 1.33 1.57 -15.84
N GLN A 99 0.91 2.76 -16.29
CA GLN A 99 0.08 3.01 -17.45
C GLN A 99 0.82 2.56 -18.74
N ALA A 100 1.01 1.25 -18.91
CA ALA A 100 1.83 0.66 -19.96
C ALA A 100 1.13 -0.55 -20.63
N ALA A 101 -0.21 -0.64 -20.55
CA ALA A 101 -0.97 -1.67 -21.27
C ALA A 101 -2.30 -1.19 -21.86
N ALA A 102 -2.44 0.11 -22.17
CA ALA A 102 -3.65 0.62 -22.84
C ALA A 102 -3.38 1.76 -23.84
N GLU A 103 -2.28 1.71 -24.59
CA GLU A 103 -2.14 2.50 -25.84
C GLU A 103 -1.63 1.59 -26.96
N GLY A 104 -2.52 0.73 -27.43
CA GLY A 104 -2.23 -0.23 -28.48
C GLY A 104 -3.50 -0.68 -29.18
N SER A 105 -4.29 0.25 -29.71
CA SER A 105 -5.31 -0.03 -30.74
C SER A 105 -5.70 1.25 -31.49
N ASN A 106 -4.70 1.94 -32.06
CA ASN A 106 -4.94 2.78 -33.23
C ASN A 106 -4.54 1.96 -34.48
N LEU A 107 -5.34 0.92 -34.76
CA LEU A 107 -5.27 0.20 -36.03
C LEU A 107 -6.00 1.06 -37.07
N SER A 108 -5.25 1.96 -37.68
CA SER A 108 -5.62 2.59 -38.94
C SER A 108 -5.68 1.52 -40.04
N TYR A 109 -6.86 0.92 -40.23
CA TYR A 109 -7.27 0.42 -41.54
C TYR A 109 -7.96 1.58 -42.28
N GLY A 110 -7.14 2.41 -42.93
CA GLY A 110 -7.57 3.35 -43.97
C GLY A 110 -7.57 2.64 -45.32
N GLY A 111 -8.68 2.72 -46.04
CA GLY A 111 -8.92 2.09 -47.33
C GLY A 111 -8.46 2.88 -48.55
#